data_AF-A0A380DML5-F1
#
_entry.id   AF-A0A380DML5-F1
#
_cell.length_a   1.000
_cell.length_b   1.000
_cell.length_c   1.000
_cell.angle_alpha   90.00
_cell.angle_beta   90.00
_cell.angle_gamma   90.00
#
_symmetry.space_group_name_H-M   'P 1'
#
loop_
_entity.id
_entity.type
_entity.pdbx_description
1 polymer ?
#
loop_
_entity_poly.entity_id
_entity_poly.type
_entity_poly.pdbx_seq_one_letter_code
_entity_poly.pdbx_strand_id
1 'polypeptide(L)'
;MWLCNLTECYNISTLNARANDLAHRLRNQYGVEPKDRVAVIAEKSIEMIIAMIGVLKAGGAYVPIDPNYPSDRQEYILKDATPKVVITYQALYENSKQNINHIDLNKIAWKNIDNLSECNTLEDHAYVIYTSGTTGNPKGTLIPHRGIVRLVHQNHYVPLNEKTTILLSGTIAFDAATFEIYGALLMVEN
;
A
#
# COMPACT_ATOMS: atom_id res chain seq x y z
N MET A 1 11.89 -14.60 -6.57
CA MET A 1 11.46 -13.27 -7.02
C MET A 1 12.27 -12.18 -6.32
N TRP A 2 12.59 -11.11 -7.05
CA TRP A 2 13.26 -9.91 -6.55
C TRP A 2 12.44 -8.69 -6.94
N LEU A 3 12.37 -7.69 -6.05
CA LEU A 3 11.84 -6.36 -6.35
C LEU A 3 13.03 -5.41 -6.44
N CYS A 4 13.21 -4.77 -7.58
CA CYS A 4 14.38 -3.95 -7.85
C CYS A 4 14.00 -2.54 -8.28
N ASN A 5 14.82 -1.57 -7.91
CA ASN A 5 14.87 -0.24 -8.51
C ASN A 5 16.26 -0.05 -9.16
N LEU A 6 16.63 1.20 -9.50
CA LEU A 6 17.93 1.50 -10.14
C LEU A 6 19.14 1.31 -9.23
N THR A 7 18.95 1.26 -7.92
CA THR A 7 20.03 1.30 -6.92
C THR A 7 20.12 0.03 -6.07
N GLU A 8 19.05 -0.73 -5.93
CA GLU A 8 18.98 -1.90 -5.05
C GLU A 8 17.91 -2.92 -5.49
N CYS A 9 18.01 -4.13 -4.93
CA CYS A 9 17.08 -5.24 -5.14
C CYS A 9 16.80 -5.96 -3.82
N TYR A 10 15.53 -6.15 -3.47
CA TYR A 10 15.11 -6.94 -2.31
C TYR A 10 14.55 -8.28 -2.74
N ASN A 11 15.02 -9.34 -2.10
CA ASN A 11 14.34 -10.62 -2.15
C ASN A 11 13.07 -10.60 -1.29
N ILE A 12 12.21 -11.60 -1.49
CA ILE A 12 10.93 -11.70 -0.79
C ILE A 12 11.10 -11.79 0.73
N SER A 13 12.13 -12.47 1.24
CA SER A 13 12.37 -12.54 2.68
C SER A 13 12.66 -11.17 3.28
N THR A 14 13.48 -10.34 2.63
CA THR A 14 13.80 -8.98 3.08
C THR A 14 12.60 -8.07 3.00
N LEU A 15 11.86 -8.14 1.89
CA LEU A 15 10.62 -7.39 1.70
C LEU A 15 9.60 -7.74 2.79
N ASN A 16 9.40 -9.03 3.04
CA ASN A 16 8.46 -9.52 4.03
C ASN A 16 8.85 -9.11 5.46
N ALA A 17 10.12 -9.24 5.82
CA ALA A 17 10.61 -8.85 7.14
C ALA A 17 10.39 -7.36 7.44
N ARG A 18 10.67 -6.47 6.46
CA ARG A 18 10.42 -5.03 6.62
C ARG A 18 8.93 -4.71 6.68
N ALA A 19 8.12 -5.36 5.83
CA ALA A 19 6.67 -5.20 5.88
C ALA A 19 6.09 -5.68 7.23
N ASN A 20 6.65 -6.73 7.82
CA ASN A 20 6.29 -7.19 9.17
C ASN A 20 6.62 -6.17 10.26
N ASP A 21 7.83 -5.60 10.25
CA ASP A 21 8.21 -4.56 11.23
C ASP A 21 7.26 -3.36 11.15
N LEU A 22 6.93 -2.90 9.93
CA LEU A 22 5.94 -1.84 9.75
C LEU A 22 4.55 -2.26 10.26
N ALA A 23 4.10 -3.46 9.92
CA ALA A 23 2.81 -3.97 10.35
C ALA A 23 2.69 -4.06 11.88
N HIS A 24 3.76 -4.47 12.56
CA HIS A 24 3.83 -4.47 14.02
C HIS A 24 3.72 -3.07 14.61
N ARG A 25 4.36 -2.06 14.01
CA ARG A 25 4.22 -0.67 14.46
C ARG A 25 2.78 -0.18 14.29
N LEU A 26 2.20 -0.40 13.11
CA LEU A 26 0.82 -0.03 12.81
C LEU A 26 -0.17 -0.68 13.78
N ARG A 27 -0.09 -1.99 13.99
CA ARG A 27 -1.02 -2.71 14.86
C ARG A 27 -0.77 -2.42 16.35
N ASN A 28 0.47 -2.51 16.82
CA ASN A 28 0.76 -2.47 18.26
C ASN A 28 0.89 -1.04 18.82
N GLN A 29 1.40 -0.08 18.04
CA GLN A 29 1.62 1.29 18.51
C GLN A 29 0.45 2.21 18.17
N TYR A 30 -0.19 2.00 17.01
CA TYR A 30 -1.26 2.88 16.53
C TYR A 30 -2.64 2.20 16.52
N GLY A 31 -2.72 0.90 16.86
CA GLY A 31 -3.98 0.18 16.98
C GLY A 31 -4.71 -0.01 15.65
N VAL A 32 -3.98 -0.13 14.53
CA VAL A 32 -4.60 -0.41 13.22
C VAL A 32 -5.25 -1.79 13.25
N GLU A 33 -6.51 -1.86 12.84
CA GLU A 33 -7.35 -3.06 12.77
C GLU A 33 -8.16 -3.12 11.46
N PRO A 34 -8.86 -4.24 11.15
CA PRO A 34 -9.75 -4.29 10.00
C PRO A 34 -10.73 -3.11 9.96
N LYS A 35 -10.97 -2.58 8.76
CA LYS A 35 -11.77 -1.37 8.44
C LYS A 35 -11.07 -0.03 8.69
N ASP A 36 -9.93 0.01 9.37
CA ASP A 36 -9.12 1.22 9.43
C ASP A 36 -8.49 1.53 8.07
N ARG A 37 -8.18 2.81 7.87
CA ARG A 37 -7.48 3.30 6.69
C ARG A 37 -6.12 3.87 7.09
N VAL A 38 -5.11 3.59 6.29
CA VAL A 38 -3.76 4.14 6.45
C VAL A 38 -3.38 4.82 5.14
N ALA A 39 -3.13 6.13 5.18
CA ALA A 39 -2.71 6.84 3.99
C ALA A 39 -1.24 6.58 3.70
N VAL A 40 -0.90 6.38 2.42
CA VAL A 40 0.47 6.18 1.94
C VAL A 40 0.78 7.26 0.93
N ILE A 41 1.61 8.23 1.31
CA ILE A 41 2.08 9.33 0.48
C ILE A 41 3.55 9.06 0.13
N ALA A 42 3.82 8.50 -1.04
CA ALA A 42 5.17 8.07 -1.38
C ALA A 42 5.47 8.17 -2.87
N GLU A 43 6.73 8.46 -3.19
CA GLU A 43 7.26 8.23 -4.54
C GLU A 43 7.40 6.72 -4.81
N LYS A 44 7.51 6.36 -6.09
CA LYS A 44 7.70 4.97 -6.51
C LYS A 44 9.01 4.42 -5.97
N SER A 45 8.91 3.50 -5.02
CA SER A 45 10.06 2.87 -4.38
C SER A 45 9.72 1.48 -3.84
N ILE A 46 10.73 0.78 -3.33
CA ILE A 46 10.53 -0.48 -2.62
C ILE A 46 9.83 -0.20 -1.28
N GLU A 47 10.13 0.92 -0.62
CA GLU A 47 9.53 1.35 0.64
C GLU A 47 8.03 1.62 0.51
N MET A 48 7.59 2.12 -0.63
CA MET A 48 6.18 2.27 -0.94
C MET A 48 5.47 0.91 -0.98
N ILE A 49 6.09 -0.12 -1.58
CA ILE A 49 5.56 -1.49 -1.57
C ILE A 49 5.57 -2.08 -0.16
N ILE A 50 6.63 -1.84 0.62
CA ILE A 50 6.70 -2.20 2.04
C ILE A 50 5.56 -1.53 2.81
N ALA A 51 5.25 -0.26 2.54
CA ALA A 51 4.16 0.47 3.16
C ALA A 51 2.81 -0.22 2.91
N MET A 52 2.50 -0.50 1.64
CA MET A 52 1.26 -1.15 1.25
C MET A 52 1.10 -2.52 1.89
N ILE A 53 2.13 -3.39 1.79
CA ILE A 53 2.09 -4.73 2.37
C ILE A 53 2.01 -4.67 3.90
N GLY A 54 2.75 -3.75 4.54
CA GLY A 54 2.72 -3.56 5.99
C GLY A 54 1.35 -3.12 6.49
N VAL A 55 0.64 -2.26 5.75
CA VAL A 55 -0.75 -1.89 6.07
C VAL A 55 -1.68 -3.09 5.98
N LEU A 56 -1.61 -3.87 4.89
CA LEU A 56 -2.43 -5.07 4.72
C LEU A 56 -2.17 -6.10 5.82
N LYS A 57 -0.90 -6.32 6.18
CA LYS A 57 -0.51 -7.23 7.27
C LYS A 57 -0.97 -6.72 8.64
N ALA A 58 -0.97 -5.41 8.88
CA ALA A 58 -1.51 -4.84 10.11
C ALA A 58 -3.02 -5.05 10.21
N GLY A 59 -3.69 -5.05 9.05
CA GLY A 59 -5.09 -5.39 8.84
C GLY A 59 -5.92 -4.24 8.28
N GLY A 60 -5.32 -3.06 8.10
CA GLY A 60 -5.99 -1.91 7.52
C GLY A 60 -6.02 -1.93 5.99
N ALA A 61 -6.79 -1.00 5.43
CA ALA A 61 -6.78 -0.68 4.01
C ALA A 61 -5.83 0.48 3.72
N TYR A 62 -4.96 0.37 2.71
CA TYR A 62 -4.12 1.51 2.34
C TYR A 62 -4.88 2.50 1.44
N VAL A 63 -4.58 3.79 1.61
CA VAL A 63 -5.10 4.88 0.77
C VAL A 63 -3.90 5.51 0.07
N PRO A 64 -3.58 5.11 -1.17
CA PRO A 64 -2.45 5.65 -1.89
C PRO A 64 -2.75 7.08 -2.34
N ILE A 65 -1.83 7.98 -2.06
CA ILE A 65 -1.90 9.40 -2.44
C ILE A 65 -0.62 9.73 -3.19
N ASP A 66 -0.76 10.23 -4.42
CA ASP A 66 0.39 10.67 -5.20
C ASP A 66 0.97 11.94 -4.56
N PRO A 67 2.27 11.97 -4.19
CA PRO A 67 2.89 13.15 -3.59
C PRO A 67 2.90 14.36 -4.53
N ASN A 68 2.72 14.16 -5.85
CA ASN A 68 2.66 15.21 -6.85
C ASN A 68 1.25 15.80 -7.02
N TYR A 69 0.24 15.28 -6.32
CA TYR A 69 -1.07 15.92 -6.32
C TYR A 69 -1.00 17.31 -5.70
N PRO A 70 -1.81 18.27 -6.19
CA PRO A 70 -2.02 19.53 -5.50
C PRO A 70 -2.37 19.33 -4.02
N SER A 71 -1.86 20.20 -3.14
CA SER A 71 -2.00 20.05 -1.69
C SER A 71 -3.45 20.03 -1.22
N ASP A 72 -4.32 20.82 -1.83
CA ASP A 72 -5.76 20.82 -1.60
C ASP A 72 -6.40 19.46 -1.90
N ARG A 73 -5.96 18.78 -2.96
CA ARG A 73 -6.41 17.42 -3.29
C ARG A 73 -5.92 16.39 -2.28
N GLN A 74 -4.66 16.48 -1.84
CA GLN A 74 -4.14 15.60 -0.79
C GLN A 74 -4.91 15.80 0.53
N GLU A 75 -5.12 17.06 0.94
CA GLU A 75 -5.88 17.43 2.14
C GLU A 75 -7.32 16.94 2.07
N TYR A 76 -7.97 17.05 0.90
CA TYR A 76 -9.31 16.53 0.66
C TYR A 76 -9.36 15.01 0.88
N ILE A 77 -8.44 14.25 0.26
CA ILE A 77 -8.40 12.80 0.39
C ILE A 77 -8.18 12.40 1.85
N LEU A 78 -7.23 13.04 2.55
CA LEU A 78 -6.97 12.74 3.95
C LEU A 78 -8.18 13.05 4.85
N LYS A 79 -8.88 14.16 4.57
CA LYS A 79 -10.09 14.54 5.32
C LYS A 79 -11.24 13.56 5.10
N ASP A 80 -11.47 13.13 3.86
CA ASP A 80 -12.55 12.20 3.51
C ASP A 80 -12.22 10.77 3.97
N ALA A 81 -10.97 10.34 3.79
CA ALA A 81 -10.52 9.02 4.19
C ALA A 81 -10.34 8.87 5.69
N THR A 82 -10.18 9.95 6.47
CA THR A 82 -9.97 9.89 7.93
C THR A 82 -8.96 8.79 8.35
N PRO A 83 -7.74 8.75 7.79
CA PRO A 83 -6.82 7.65 8.05
C PRO A 83 -6.34 7.70 9.51
N LYS A 84 -6.13 6.52 10.11
CA LYS A 84 -5.61 6.40 11.48
C LYS A 84 -4.12 6.76 11.55
N VAL A 85 -3.40 6.51 10.46
CA VAL A 85 -1.97 6.79 10.29
C VAL A 85 -1.72 7.30 8.87
N VAL A 86 -0.80 8.26 8.72
CA VAL A 86 -0.18 8.66 7.46
C VAL A 86 1.24 8.09 7.42
N ILE A 87 1.59 7.41 6.34
CA ILE A 87 2.93 6.91 6.06
C ILE A 87 3.50 7.72 4.91
N THR A 88 4.74 8.21 5.05
CA THR A 88 5.44 8.93 3.99
C THR A 88 6.76 8.28 3.62
N TYR A 89 7.14 8.37 2.35
CA TYR A 89 8.49 8.07 1.89
C TYR A 89 8.87 8.99 0.74
N GLN A 90 10.03 9.64 0.82
CA GLN A 90 10.47 10.65 -0.15
C GLN A 90 9.39 11.68 -0.52
N ALA A 91 8.51 12.02 0.43
CA ALA A 91 7.38 12.90 0.22
C ALA A 91 7.24 13.88 1.40
N LEU A 92 6.73 15.07 1.10
CA LEU A 92 6.42 16.08 2.12
C LEU A 92 5.03 15.83 2.69
N TYR A 93 4.90 15.96 4.00
CA TYR A 93 3.62 15.91 4.69
C TYR A 93 3.61 16.89 5.86
N GLU A 94 2.73 17.88 5.79
CA GLU A 94 2.52 18.84 6.86
C GLU A 94 1.35 18.41 7.74
N ASN A 95 1.68 17.79 8.89
CA ASN A 95 0.68 17.29 9.83
C ASN A 95 -0.04 18.39 10.65
N SER A 96 0.29 19.66 10.41
CA SER A 96 -0.16 20.80 11.22
C SER A 96 -1.68 20.99 11.25
N LYS A 97 -2.41 20.45 10.26
CA LYS A 97 -3.85 20.67 10.10
C LYS A 97 -4.75 19.55 10.64
N GLN A 98 -4.26 18.31 10.76
CA GLN A 98 -5.12 17.14 10.96
C GLN A 98 -4.76 16.29 12.20
N ASN A 99 -3.59 16.51 12.82
CA ASN A 99 -3.13 15.78 14.01
C ASN A 99 -3.26 14.25 13.87
N ILE A 100 -2.89 13.73 12.69
CA ILE A 100 -2.94 12.30 12.39
C ILE A 100 -1.60 11.68 12.79
N ASN A 101 -1.61 10.45 13.28
CA ASN A 101 -0.34 9.74 13.53
C ASN A 101 0.49 9.66 12.25
N HIS A 102 1.79 9.91 12.35
CA HIS A 102 2.68 9.99 11.18
C HIS A 102 3.88 9.05 11.33
N ILE A 103 4.16 8.30 10.28
CA ILE A 103 5.35 7.47 10.13
C ILE A 103 6.12 7.92 8.89
N ASP A 104 7.35 8.39 9.09
CA ASP A 104 8.28 8.73 8.01
C ASP A 104 9.26 7.58 7.76
N LEU A 105 9.08 6.86 6.65
CA LEU A 105 9.88 5.69 6.32
C LEU A 105 11.36 6.04 6.05
N ASN A 106 11.69 7.30 5.73
CA ASN A 106 13.08 7.74 5.60
C ASN A 106 13.86 7.64 6.92
N LYS A 107 13.15 7.57 8.06
CA LYS A 107 13.74 7.61 9.41
C LYS A 107 13.63 6.27 10.14
N ILE A 108 13.14 5.23 9.48
CA ILE A 108 12.98 3.92 10.10
C ILE A 108 14.30 3.15 10.09
N ALA A 109 14.72 2.72 11.28
CA ALA A 109 15.64 1.60 11.43
C ALA A 109 14.84 0.29 11.41
N TRP A 110 14.96 -0.44 10.31
CA TRP A 110 14.23 -1.68 10.04
C TRP A 110 14.73 -2.85 10.92
N LYS A 111 13.80 -3.64 11.43
CA LYS A 111 14.07 -4.87 12.16
C LYS A 111 13.63 -6.09 11.37
N ASN A 112 14.30 -7.22 11.58
CA ASN A 112 13.86 -8.50 11.06
C ASN A 112 12.88 -9.12 12.07
N ILE A 113 11.59 -9.12 11.74
CA ILE A 113 10.50 -9.59 12.62
C ILE A 113 9.61 -10.56 11.83
N ASP A 114 9.13 -11.59 12.54
CA ASP A 114 8.21 -12.59 11.98
C ASP A 114 6.83 -12.02 11.62
N ASN A 115 6.03 -12.83 10.93
CA ASN A 115 4.68 -12.43 10.54
C ASN A 115 3.78 -12.23 11.78
N LEU A 116 2.89 -11.25 11.68
CA LEU A 116 1.79 -11.11 12.64
C LEU A 116 0.77 -12.23 12.44
N SER A 117 -0.04 -12.48 13.48
CA SER A 117 -1.25 -13.28 13.32
C SER A 117 -2.20 -12.63 12.30
N GLU A 118 -2.81 -13.47 11.47
CA GLU A 118 -3.84 -13.05 10.51
C GLU A 118 -5.06 -12.49 11.25
N CYS A 119 -5.60 -11.38 10.76
CA CYS A 119 -6.79 -10.73 11.33
C CYS A 119 -7.83 -10.30 10.28
N ASN A 120 -7.57 -10.55 9.00
CA ASN A 120 -8.42 -10.13 7.89
C ASN A 120 -9.14 -11.32 7.27
N THR A 121 -10.31 -11.03 6.73
CA THR A 121 -11.08 -11.90 5.84
C THR A 121 -10.95 -11.41 4.40
N LEU A 122 -11.42 -12.22 3.45
CA LEU A 122 -11.44 -11.84 2.03
C LEU A 122 -12.36 -10.64 1.71
N GLU A 123 -13.32 -10.34 2.59
CA GLU A 123 -14.27 -9.22 2.43
C GLU A 123 -13.77 -7.92 3.06
N ASP A 124 -12.70 -7.97 3.87
CA ASP A 124 -12.09 -6.75 4.38
C ASP A 124 -11.43 -5.96 3.26
N HIS A 125 -11.40 -4.64 3.42
CA HIS A 125 -10.86 -3.72 2.42
C HIS A 125 -9.34 -3.79 2.37
N ALA A 126 -8.79 -3.96 1.17
CA ALA A 126 -7.35 -3.90 0.94
C ALA A 126 -6.90 -2.46 0.64
N TYR A 127 -7.68 -1.71 -0.15
CA TYR A 127 -7.35 -0.33 -0.46
C TYR A 127 -8.54 0.56 -0.77
N VAL A 128 -8.28 1.87 -0.77
CA VAL A 128 -9.21 2.91 -1.23
C VAL A 128 -8.53 3.81 -2.25
N ILE A 129 -8.98 3.80 -3.51
CA ILE A 129 -8.46 4.68 -4.57
C ILE A 129 -9.47 5.79 -4.86
N TYR A 130 -8.99 7.04 -4.90
CA TYR A 130 -9.82 8.20 -5.19
C TYR A 130 -9.84 8.53 -6.68
N THR A 131 -11.02 8.48 -7.29
CA THR A 131 -11.24 8.83 -8.69
C THR A 131 -11.91 10.18 -8.83
N SER A 132 -11.72 10.86 -9.97
CA SER A 132 -12.45 12.09 -10.29
C SER A 132 -13.96 11.82 -10.25
N GLY A 133 -14.68 12.53 -9.39
CA GLY A 133 -16.13 12.42 -9.32
C GLY A 133 -16.80 13.25 -10.41
N THR A 134 -17.85 12.70 -11.03
CA THR A 134 -18.70 13.45 -11.97
C THR A 134 -19.40 14.65 -11.33
N THR A 135 -19.51 14.65 -10.00
CA THR A 135 -20.11 15.71 -9.16
C THR A 135 -19.07 16.73 -8.64
N GLY A 136 -17.85 16.75 -9.19
CA GLY A 136 -16.80 17.70 -8.86
C GLY A 136 -15.80 17.22 -7.81
N ASN A 137 -16.26 16.61 -6.71
CA ASN A 137 -15.37 16.10 -5.66
C ASN A 137 -14.93 14.65 -5.93
N PRO A 138 -13.64 14.31 -5.70
CA PRO A 138 -13.16 12.93 -5.80
C PRO A 138 -13.91 11.96 -4.88
N LYS A 139 -14.06 10.70 -5.28
CA LYS A 139 -14.73 9.66 -4.49
C LYS A 139 -13.80 8.48 -4.24
N GLY A 140 -13.70 8.05 -2.98
CA GLY A 140 -12.93 6.87 -2.59
C GLY A 140 -13.64 5.58 -2.96
N THR A 141 -13.03 4.78 -3.82
CA THR A 141 -13.52 3.45 -4.20
C THR A 141 -12.84 2.40 -3.32
N LEU A 142 -13.64 1.72 -2.51
CA LEU A 142 -13.24 0.67 -1.59
C LEU A 142 -13.12 -0.67 -2.31
N ILE A 143 -11.96 -1.32 -2.24
CA ILE A 143 -11.72 -2.62 -2.88
C ILE A 143 -11.36 -3.68 -1.82
N PRO A 144 -12.08 -4.81 -1.77
CA PRO A 144 -11.80 -5.90 -0.83
C PRO A 144 -10.59 -6.74 -1.27
N HIS A 145 -9.99 -7.47 -0.33
CA HIS A 145 -8.89 -8.40 -0.59
C HIS A 145 -9.23 -9.40 -1.72
N ARG A 146 -10.45 -9.93 -1.76
CA ARG A 146 -10.88 -10.82 -2.85
C ARG A 146 -10.77 -10.21 -4.24
N GLY A 147 -10.86 -8.89 -4.37
CA GLY A 147 -10.70 -8.19 -5.65
C GLY A 147 -9.29 -8.34 -6.20
N ILE A 148 -8.28 -8.15 -5.36
CA ILE A 148 -6.87 -8.34 -5.73
C ILE A 148 -6.61 -9.81 -6.04
N VAL A 149 -7.06 -10.73 -5.17
CA VAL A 149 -6.85 -12.17 -5.37
C VAL A 149 -7.46 -12.62 -6.70
N ARG A 150 -8.70 -12.22 -7.00
CA ARG A 150 -9.37 -12.54 -8.26
C ARG A 150 -8.68 -11.95 -9.49
N LEU A 151 -8.08 -10.78 -9.36
CA LEU A 151 -7.37 -10.11 -10.46
C LEU A 151 -6.14 -10.93 -10.89
N VAL A 152 -5.38 -11.49 -9.94
CA VAL A 152 -4.06 -12.06 -10.24
C VAL A 152 -4.02 -13.59 -10.21
N HIS A 153 -4.80 -14.25 -9.36
CA HIS A 153 -4.86 -15.71 -9.31
C HIS A 153 -5.79 -16.27 -10.39
N GLN A 154 -5.35 -17.34 -11.04
CA GLN A 154 -6.10 -18.01 -12.11
C GLN A 154 -6.54 -17.03 -13.20
N ASN A 155 -5.72 -16.01 -13.46
CA ASN A 155 -5.98 -15.08 -14.53
C ASN A 155 -5.68 -15.79 -15.87
N HIS A 156 -6.67 -15.81 -16.78
CA HIS A 156 -6.55 -16.54 -18.05
C HIS A 156 -6.06 -15.65 -19.21
N TYR A 157 -5.57 -14.46 -18.90
CA TYR A 157 -5.22 -13.44 -19.91
C TYR A 157 -3.71 -13.16 -20.00
N VAL A 158 -2.90 -13.50 -18.98
CA VAL A 158 -1.44 -13.36 -19.04
C VAL A 158 -0.72 -14.38 -18.13
N PRO A 159 0.36 -15.03 -18.60
CA PRO A 159 1.12 -15.95 -17.75
C PRO A 159 1.92 -15.20 -16.68
N LEU A 160 1.63 -15.48 -15.41
CA LEU A 160 2.37 -15.00 -14.25
C LEU A 160 3.14 -16.16 -13.62
N ASN A 161 4.46 -16.24 -13.84
CA ASN A 161 5.34 -17.29 -13.32
C ASN A 161 6.71 -16.71 -12.96
N GLU A 162 7.63 -17.52 -12.42
CA GLU A 162 8.93 -17.04 -11.91
C GLU A 162 9.84 -16.39 -12.96
N LYS A 163 9.53 -16.54 -14.26
CA LYS A 163 10.25 -15.91 -15.38
C LYS A 163 9.61 -14.60 -15.84
N THR A 164 8.44 -14.25 -15.31
CA THR A 164 7.73 -13.02 -15.65
C THR A 164 8.31 -11.86 -14.84
N THR A 165 8.72 -10.80 -15.54
CA THR A 165 9.12 -9.52 -14.93
C THR A 165 8.09 -8.47 -15.29
N ILE A 166 7.55 -7.80 -14.26
CA ILE A 166 6.54 -6.74 -14.44
C ILE A 166 7.17 -5.40 -14.07
N LEU A 167 6.94 -4.39 -14.91
CA LEU A 167 7.31 -3.02 -14.64
C LEU A 167 6.18 -2.31 -13.86
N LEU A 168 6.54 -1.60 -12.79
CA LEU A 168 5.63 -0.69 -12.11
C LEU A 168 5.62 0.68 -12.83
N SER A 169 4.72 0.81 -13.81
CA SER A 169 4.63 1.99 -14.68
C SER A 169 3.54 2.96 -14.22
N GLY A 170 2.42 2.47 -13.68
CA GLY A 170 1.31 3.27 -13.19
C GLY A 170 1.63 4.04 -11.91
N THR A 171 0.90 5.13 -11.65
CA THR A 171 0.91 5.76 -10.32
C THR A 171 0.18 4.87 -9.32
N ILE A 172 0.61 4.83 -8.06
CA ILE A 172 -0.06 4.07 -7.00
C ILE A 172 -1.48 4.54 -6.70
N ALA A 173 -1.80 5.79 -7.06
CA ALA A 173 -3.13 6.35 -6.92
C ALA A 173 -4.08 5.94 -8.06
N PHE A 174 -3.66 5.01 -8.94
CA PHE A 174 -4.47 4.47 -10.03
C PHE A 174 -4.51 2.94 -9.97
N ASP A 175 -5.68 2.36 -10.29
CA ASP A 175 -5.96 0.95 -10.05
C ASP A 175 -5.13 -0.01 -10.92
N ALA A 176 -4.66 0.43 -12.10
CA ALA A 176 -3.75 -0.37 -12.94
C ALA A 176 -2.47 -0.82 -12.19
N ALA A 177 -1.94 0.00 -11.28
CA ALA A 177 -0.78 -0.35 -10.48
C ALA A 177 -1.03 -1.57 -9.56
N THR A 178 -2.30 -1.87 -9.25
CA THR A 178 -2.69 -3.08 -8.50
C THR A 178 -2.26 -4.34 -9.24
N PHE A 179 -2.53 -4.43 -10.54
CA PHE A 179 -2.08 -5.58 -11.34
C PHE A 179 -0.55 -5.63 -11.41
N GLU A 180 0.11 -4.48 -11.63
CA GLU A 180 1.56 -4.42 -11.75
C GLU A 180 2.28 -4.91 -10.48
N ILE A 181 1.75 -4.54 -9.30
CA ILE A 181 2.32 -4.89 -8.01
C ILE A 181 1.96 -6.33 -7.63
N TYR A 182 0.67 -6.66 -7.55
CA TYR A 182 0.25 -7.96 -7.03
C TYR A 182 0.40 -9.09 -8.04
N GLY A 183 0.37 -8.78 -9.34
CA GLY A 183 0.69 -9.75 -10.38
C GLY A 183 2.15 -10.20 -10.30
N ALA A 184 3.05 -9.33 -9.81
CA ALA A 184 4.40 -9.72 -9.47
C ALA A 184 4.44 -10.48 -8.14
N LEU A 185 3.88 -9.90 -7.07
CA LEU A 185 4.06 -10.42 -5.71
C LEU A 185 3.37 -11.75 -5.42
N LEU A 186 2.27 -12.06 -6.11
CA LEU A 186 1.44 -13.25 -5.87
C LEU A 186 1.55 -14.27 -7.02
N MET A 187 2.67 -14.29 -7.75
CA MET A 187 2.93 -15.37 -8.71
C MET A 187 2.85 -16.72 -8.00
N VAL A 188 1.97 -17.59 -8.48
CA VAL A 188 1.87 -18.97 -8.02
C VAL A 188 2.32 -19.87 -9.17
N GLU A 189 3.19 -20.83 -8.88
CA GLU A 189 3.46 -21.93 -9.79
C GLU A 189 2.14 -22.67 -10.05
N ASN A 190 1.72 -22.75 -11.31
CA ASN A 190 0.62 -23.66 -11.70
C ASN A 190 1.04 -25.12 -11.47
#